data_AF-L7FKU8-F1
#
_entry.id   AF-L7FKU8-F1
#
_cell.length_a   1.000
_cell.length_b   1.000
_cell.length_c   1.000
_cell.angle_alpha   90.00
_cell.angle_beta   90.00
_cell.angle_gamma   90.00
#
_symmetry.space_group_name_H-M   'P 1'
#
loop_
_entity.id
_entity.type
_entity.pdbx_description
1 polymer ?
#
loop_
_entity_poly.entity_id
_entity_poly.type
_entity_poly.pdbx_seq_one_letter_code
_entity_poly.pdbx_strand_id
1 'polypeptide(L)'
;MIHLNSNELVEIVKYITSTVDVTKFMFISKKVREILKTYTYNPFPITPQIFFDVFPHIKEINIWNKEDCNFFIDYEIFEAFQNVEFNLLFQVDFKTATEIREYLGNNFQFKKVCFTSNDVKEFGYKFDQFQQNITITIINDLCFEYRTSLGEINLPKSLIRLGKACFSNCIGLTELYLPQHIICIDNNCFYNCSNLISISIPSEVTCIGESCFENCSSLKRVQFNRLIKLFSLYRLLRNISIEKL
;
A
#
# COMPACT_ATOMS: atom_id res chain seq x y z
N MET A 1 10.21 -15.75 37.39
CA MET A 1 10.62 -16.25 36.05
C MET A 1 9.38 -16.16 35.17
N ILE A 2 9.36 -15.28 34.17
CA ILE A 2 8.16 -15.05 33.35
C ILE A 2 7.94 -16.26 32.44
N HIS A 3 6.82 -16.96 32.58
CA HIS A 3 6.44 -18.10 31.74
C HIS A 3 5.81 -17.60 30.44
N LEU A 4 6.62 -17.27 29.45
CA LEU A 4 6.15 -16.92 28.11
C LEU A 4 5.77 -18.18 27.31
N ASN A 5 4.53 -18.27 26.82
CA ASN A 5 4.10 -19.27 25.85
C ASN A 5 4.22 -18.73 24.40
N SER A 6 3.95 -19.58 23.40
CA SER A 6 4.11 -19.21 21.98
C SER A 6 3.24 -18.01 21.57
N ASN A 7 2.01 -17.92 22.09
CA ASN A 7 1.06 -16.86 21.75
C ASN A 7 1.44 -15.54 22.40
N GLU A 8 1.90 -15.57 23.66
CA GLU A 8 2.40 -14.38 24.36
C GLU A 8 3.68 -13.84 23.71
N LEU A 9 4.53 -14.73 23.17
CA LEU A 9 5.73 -14.34 22.46
C LEU A 9 5.40 -13.63 21.14
N VAL A 10 4.36 -14.06 20.41
CA VAL A 10 3.85 -13.33 19.23
C VAL A 10 3.47 -11.90 19.58
N GLU A 11 2.72 -11.70 20.68
CA GLU A 11 2.29 -10.37 21.08
C GLU A 11 3.46 -9.47 21.47
N ILE A 12 4.43 -9.97 22.23
CA ILE A 12 5.61 -9.18 22.62
C ILE A 12 6.46 -8.82 21.40
N VAL A 13 6.65 -9.76 20.50
CA VAL A 13 7.53 -9.61 19.35
C VAL A 13 7.03 -8.53 18.37
N LYS A 14 5.72 -8.28 18.29
CA LYS A 14 5.14 -7.18 17.50
C LYS A 14 5.67 -5.79 17.91
N TYR A 15 6.14 -5.64 19.15
CA TYR A 15 6.68 -4.39 19.68
C TYR A 15 8.19 -4.26 19.48
N ILE A 16 8.86 -5.27 18.92
CA ILE A 16 10.29 -5.22 18.64
C ILE A 16 10.49 -4.54 17.27
N THR A 17 10.93 -3.29 17.29
CA THR A 17 11.08 -2.47 16.08
C THR A 17 12.51 -2.32 15.59
N SER A 18 13.50 -2.83 16.34
CA SER A 18 14.91 -2.72 15.99
C SER A 18 15.63 -4.07 16.05
N THR A 19 16.57 -4.26 15.13
CA THR A 19 17.44 -5.43 15.06
C THR A 19 18.34 -5.61 16.29
N VAL A 20 18.69 -4.50 16.96
CA VAL A 20 19.41 -4.50 18.24
C VAL A 20 18.54 -5.11 19.35
N ASP A 21 17.27 -4.76 19.41
CA ASP A 21 16.34 -5.27 20.42
C ASP A 21 16.02 -6.74 20.19
N VAL A 22 15.91 -7.17 18.92
CA VAL A 22 15.83 -8.60 18.55
C VAL A 22 17.01 -9.37 19.11
N THR A 23 18.22 -8.87 18.89
CA THR A 23 19.45 -9.55 19.30
C THR A 23 19.46 -9.71 20.82
N LYS A 24 19.19 -8.63 21.57
CA LYS A 24 19.05 -8.66 23.03
C LYS A 24 17.96 -9.64 23.47
N PHE A 25 16.78 -9.59 22.85
CA PHE A 25 15.64 -10.44 23.18
C PHE A 25 15.95 -11.93 23.00
N MET A 26 16.63 -12.28 21.91
CA MET A 26 17.04 -13.66 21.63
C MET A 26 18.11 -14.17 22.59
N PHE A 27 19.00 -13.31 23.09
CA PHE A 27 19.99 -13.69 24.09
C PHE A 27 19.42 -13.88 25.50
N ILE A 28 18.28 -13.24 25.82
CA ILE A 28 17.67 -13.25 27.17
C ILE A 28 17.13 -14.63 27.58
N SER A 29 16.68 -15.49 26.65
CA SER A 29 16.07 -16.78 27.03
C SER A 29 16.27 -17.90 26.01
N LYS A 30 16.77 -19.05 26.47
CA LYS A 30 16.80 -20.29 25.67
C LYS A 30 15.40 -20.70 25.19
N LYS A 31 14.37 -20.49 26.02
CA LYS A 31 12.98 -20.80 25.66
C LYS A 31 12.48 -19.97 24.48
N VAL A 32 12.86 -18.69 24.42
CA VAL A 32 12.54 -17.80 23.29
C VAL A 32 13.16 -18.35 22.00
N ARG A 33 14.44 -18.74 22.03
CA ARG A 33 15.11 -19.34 20.87
C ARG A 33 14.44 -20.62 20.39
N GLU A 34 14.07 -21.52 21.30
CA GLU A 34 13.37 -22.76 20.93
C GLU A 34 11.97 -22.50 20.33
N ILE A 35 11.26 -21.48 20.81
CA ILE A 35 9.98 -21.05 20.21
C ILE A 35 10.21 -20.48 18.81
N LEU A 36 11.22 -19.62 18.61
CA LEU A 36 11.49 -19.02 17.30
C LEU A 36 11.84 -20.07 16.24
N LYS A 37 12.56 -21.14 16.62
CA LYS A 37 12.87 -22.26 15.73
C LYS A 37 11.63 -23.00 15.19
N THR A 38 10.46 -22.86 15.83
CA THR A 38 9.22 -23.47 15.32
C THR A 38 8.55 -22.65 14.21
N TYR A 39 9.00 -21.42 13.97
CA TYR A 39 8.41 -20.56 12.95
C TYR A 39 8.93 -20.92 11.56
N THR A 40 8.03 -20.85 10.58
CA THR A 40 8.36 -20.97 9.15
C THR A 40 8.48 -19.61 8.47
N TYR A 41 8.44 -18.52 9.24
CA TYR A 41 8.60 -17.14 8.77
C TYR A 41 9.25 -16.26 9.85
N ASN A 42 9.90 -15.17 9.46
CA ASN A 42 10.40 -14.19 10.44
C ASN A 42 9.27 -13.22 10.84
N PRO A 43 8.89 -13.13 12.13
CA PRO A 43 7.82 -12.24 12.59
C PRO A 43 8.28 -10.79 12.84
N PHE A 44 9.55 -10.48 12.59
CA PHE A 44 10.18 -9.19 12.84
C PHE A 44 11.39 -8.98 11.90
N PRO A 45 11.93 -7.75 11.78
CA PRO A 45 13.17 -7.48 11.05
C PRO A 45 14.38 -8.17 11.70
N ILE A 46 15.26 -8.81 10.91
CA ILE A 46 16.38 -9.61 11.44
C ILE A 46 17.65 -9.35 10.65
N THR A 47 18.78 -9.36 11.35
CA THR A 47 20.08 -9.20 10.70
C THR A 47 20.59 -10.51 10.09
N PRO A 48 21.43 -10.42 9.04
CA PRO A 48 21.96 -11.58 8.33
C PRO A 48 22.66 -12.59 9.22
N GLN A 49 23.42 -12.08 10.20
CA GLN A 49 24.38 -12.87 10.97
C GLN A 49 23.73 -13.92 11.85
N ILE A 50 22.45 -13.74 12.21
CA ILE A 50 21.73 -14.61 13.16
C ILE A 50 20.51 -15.27 12.53
N PHE A 51 20.22 -15.00 11.25
CA PHE A 51 18.99 -15.45 10.60
C PHE A 51 18.86 -16.97 10.57
N PHE A 52 19.91 -17.67 10.10
CA PHE A 52 19.92 -19.13 9.98
C PHE A 52 19.92 -19.86 11.33
N ASP A 53 20.52 -19.26 12.36
CA ASP A 53 20.56 -19.83 13.71
C ASP A 53 19.18 -19.83 14.38
N VAL A 54 18.29 -18.95 13.94
CA VAL A 54 17.01 -18.68 14.58
C VAL A 54 15.84 -19.28 13.81
N PHE A 55 15.89 -19.29 12.47
CA PHE A 55 14.80 -19.80 11.60
C PHE A 55 15.30 -20.92 10.67
N PRO A 56 15.63 -22.11 11.21
CA PRO A 56 16.19 -23.21 10.42
C PRO A 56 15.19 -23.85 9.44
N HIS A 57 13.90 -23.52 9.54
CA HIS A 57 12.81 -24.10 8.73
C HIS A 57 11.99 -23.04 7.98
N ILE A 58 12.65 -21.94 7.59
CA ILE A 58 12.00 -20.82 6.92
C ILE A 58 11.40 -21.26 5.57
N LYS A 59 10.16 -20.85 5.33
CA LYS A 59 9.42 -21.02 4.07
C LYS A 59 9.01 -19.68 3.49
N GLU A 60 8.84 -18.67 4.35
CA GLU A 60 8.48 -17.32 3.97
C GLU A 60 9.40 -16.31 4.65
N ILE A 61 9.88 -15.31 3.91
CA ILE A 61 10.67 -14.20 4.44
C ILE A 61 9.85 -12.92 4.34
N ASN A 62 9.54 -12.33 5.49
CA ASN A 62 8.95 -11.02 5.58
C ASN A 62 10.05 -9.95 5.53
N ILE A 63 10.00 -9.12 4.49
CA ILE A 63 10.87 -7.96 4.33
C ILE A 63 10.11 -6.75 4.87
N TRP A 64 10.55 -6.22 6.01
CA TRP A 64 9.76 -5.23 6.76
C TRP A 64 10.05 -3.79 6.34
N ASN A 65 11.22 -3.54 5.77
CA ASN A 65 11.67 -2.20 5.40
C ASN A 65 12.74 -2.26 4.29
N LYS A 66 13.22 -1.10 3.85
CA LYS A 66 14.21 -0.98 2.78
C LYS A 66 15.59 -1.53 3.15
N GLU A 67 15.97 -1.48 4.42
CA GLU A 67 17.26 -2.02 4.90
C GLU A 67 17.25 -3.55 4.82
N ASP A 68 16.16 -4.21 5.26
CA ASP A 68 15.94 -5.64 5.08
C ASP A 68 15.96 -6.02 3.59
N CYS A 69 15.38 -5.16 2.74
CA CYS A 69 15.28 -5.37 1.30
C CYS A 69 16.66 -5.43 0.64
N ASN A 70 17.55 -4.48 0.98
CA ASN A 70 18.92 -4.46 0.46
C ASN A 70 19.70 -5.74 0.81
N PHE A 71 19.34 -6.40 1.92
CA PHE A 71 19.96 -7.65 2.32
C PHE A 71 19.47 -8.85 1.51
N PHE A 72 18.15 -9.07 1.47
CA PHE A 72 17.58 -10.26 0.82
C PHE A 72 17.64 -10.20 -0.72
N ILE A 73 17.90 -9.03 -1.29
CA ILE A 73 18.04 -8.82 -2.74
C ILE A 73 19.51 -8.89 -3.20
N ASP A 74 20.47 -9.08 -2.29
CA ASP A 74 21.84 -9.39 -2.67
C ASP A 74 21.94 -10.80 -3.28
N TYR A 75 22.59 -10.90 -4.44
CA TYR A 75 22.51 -12.05 -5.36
C TYR A 75 22.99 -13.36 -4.73
N GLU A 76 24.00 -13.31 -3.86
CA GLU A 76 24.56 -14.50 -3.20
C GLU A 76 23.56 -15.18 -2.24
N ILE A 77 22.56 -14.44 -1.76
CA ILE A 77 21.60 -14.92 -0.75
C ILE A 77 20.38 -15.53 -1.42
N PHE A 78 19.98 -15.01 -2.58
CA PHE A 78 18.84 -15.53 -3.33
C PHE A 78 19.04 -17.00 -3.75
N GLU A 79 20.26 -17.40 -4.13
CA GLU A 79 20.54 -18.81 -4.47
C GLU A 79 20.31 -19.78 -3.31
N ALA A 80 20.49 -19.34 -2.06
CA ALA A 80 20.24 -20.16 -0.88
C ALA A 80 18.74 -20.36 -0.58
N PHE A 81 17.86 -19.60 -1.24
CA PHE A 81 16.43 -19.49 -0.91
C PHE A 81 15.48 -19.77 -2.08
N GLN A 82 15.89 -20.62 -3.03
CA GLN A 82 15.10 -20.93 -4.24
C GLN A 82 13.66 -21.41 -3.98
N ASN A 83 13.38 -21.97 -2.80
CA ASN A 83 12.05 -22.46 -2.40
C ASN A 83 11.37 -21.60 -1.31
N VAL A 84 11.81 -20.37 -1.12
CA VAL A 84 11.26 -19.45 -0.10
C VAL A 84 10.47 -18.34 -0.79
N GLU A 85 9.30 -18.04 -0.24
CA GLU A 85 8.50 -16.89 -0.67
C GLU A 85 8.95 -15.63 0.06
N PHE A 86 9.12 -14.54 -0.67
CA PHE A 86 9.50 -13.25 -0.11
C PHE A 86 8.29 -12.31 -0.08
N ASN A 87 7.94 -11.82 1.11
CA ASN A 87 6.81 -10.94 1.34
C ASN A 87 7.30 -9.52 1.68
N LEU A 88 7.22 -8.58 0.74
CA LEU A 88 7.50 -7.17 1.00
C LEU A 88 6.31 -6.52 1.71
N LEU A 89 6.49 -6.17 2.99
CA LEU A 89 5.44 -5.63 3.86
C LEU A 89 5.41 -4.10 3.91
N PHE A 90 6.43 -3.45 3.35
CA PHE A 90 6.54 -1.99 3.22
C PHE A 90 6.09 -1.51 1.84
N GLN A 91 5.87 -0.19 1.73
CA GLN A 91 5.44 0.42 0.47
C GLN A 91 6.59 0.47 -0.53
N VAL A 92 6.34 0.01 -1.75
CA VAL A 92 7.25 0.12 -2.90
C VAL A 92 6.50 0.75 -4.08
N ASP A 93 7.20 1.54 -4.89
CA ASP A 93 6.63 2.01 -6.15
C ASP A 93 6.57 0.90 -7.20
N PHE A 94 5.73 1.10 -8.22
CA PHE A 94 5.44 0.09 -9.24
C PHE A 94 6.66 -0.24 -10.10
N LYS A 95 7.48 0.75 -10.45
CA LYS A 95 8.78 0.55 -11.11
C LYS A 95 9.68 -0.38 -10.30
N THR A 96 9.91 -0.07 -9.04
CA THR A 96 10.77 -0.88 -8.16
C THR A 96 10.23 -2.30 -8.04
N ALA A 97 8.91 -2.47 -7.88
CA ALA A 97 8.31 -3.80 -7.83
C ALA A 97 8.48 -4.57 -9.16
N THR A 98 8.46 -3.88 -10.29
CA THR A 98 8.73 -4.46 -11.63
C THR A 98 10.18 -4.91 -11.74
N GLU A 99 11.14 -4.05 -11.39
CA GLU A 99 12.57 -4.36 -11.42
C GLU A 99 12.92 -5.56 -10.52
N ILE A 100 12.35 -5.60 -9.30
CA ILE A 100 12.53 -6.74 -8.39
C ILE A 100 11.98 -8.03 -9.00
N ARG A 101 10.77 -7.99 -9.57
CA ARG A 101 10.14 -9.16 -10.18
C ARG A 101 10.92 -9.66 -11.41
N GLU A 102 11.42 -8.75 -12.23
CA GLU A 102 12.24 -9.10 -13.41
C GLU A 102 13.59 -9.69 -13.01
N TYR A 103 14.23 -9.15 -11.98
CA TYR A 103 15.55 -9.60 -11.53
C TYR A 103 15.51 -10.89 -10.70
N LEU A 104 14.53 -11.04 -9.80
CA LEU A 104 14.48 -12.11 -8.80
C LEU A 104 13.33 -13.11 -8.99
N GLY A 105 12.44 -12.87 -9.94
CA GLY A 105 11.36 -13.78 -10.30
C GLY A 105 10.10 -13.70 -9.42
N ASN A 106 9.25 -14.71 -9.56
CA ASN A 106 7.86 -14.69 -9.07
C ASN A 106 7.69 -15.00 -7.58
N ASN A 107 8.77 -15.37 -6.88
CA ASN A 107 8.73 -15.71 -5.46
C ASN A 107 8.50 -14.47 -4.57
N PHE A 108 8.53 -13.27 -5.16
CA PHE A 108 8.31 -11.99 -4.48
C PHE A 108 6.85 -11.55 -4.53
N GLN A 109 6.26 -11.42 -3.35
CA GLN A 109 4.91 -10.93 -3.11
C GLN A 109 4.98 -9.52 -2.53
N PHE A 110 4.33 -8.57 -3.19
CA PHE A 110 4.30 -7.17 -2.78
C PHE A 110 2.97 -6.87 -2.09
N LYS A 111 2.97 -6.54 -0.80
CA LYS A 111 1.72 -6.25 -0.08
C LYS A 111 1.22 -4.83 -0.29
N LYS A 112 2.10 -3.88 -0.61
CA LYS A 112 1.78 -2.45 -0.74
C LYS A 112 2.53 -1.82 -1.92
N VAL A 113 1.95 -1.92 -3.11
CA VAL A 113 2.50 -1.25 -4.29
C VAL A 113 1.76 0.07 -4.52
N CYS A 114 2.51 1.16 -4.64
CA CYS A 114 2.00 2.45 -5.05
C CYS A 114 2.37 2.78 -6.51
N PHE A 115 1.47 3.48 -7.20
CA PHE A 115 1.73 4.04 -8.52
C PHE A 115 2.01 5.54 -8.38
N THR A 116 3.11 6.01 -8.95
CA THR A 116 3.66 7.36 -8.77
C THR A 116 3.65 8.15 -10.07
N SER A 117 3.89 9.46 -10.00
CA SER A 117 4.00 10.30 -11.20
C SER A 117 5.18 9.91 -12.10
N ASN A 118 6.22 9.27 -11.55
CA ASN A 118 7.32 8.71 -12.34
C ASN A 118 6.86 7.45 -13.09
N ASP A 119 6.08 6.58 -12.44
CA ASP A 119 5.49 5.41 -13.12
C ASP A 119 4.57 5.85 -14.27
N VAL A 120 3.81 6.93 -14.11
CA VAL A 120 2.98 7.48 -15.21
C VAL A 120 3.84 7.91 -16.41
N LYS A 121 5.05 8.46 -16.18
CA LYS A 121 5.94 8.88 -17.27
C LYS A 121 6.54 7.67 -18.00
N GLU A 122 6.80 6.59 -17.29
CA GLU A 122 7.50 5.42 -17.80
C GLU A 122 6.56 4.37 -18.42
N PHE A 123 5.46 4.06 -17.73
CA PHE A 123 4.51 3.01 -18.11
C PHE A 123 3.18 3.55 -18.63
N GLY A 124 2.93 4.86 -18.50
CA GLY A 124 1.61 5.43 -18.75
C GLY A 124 0.60 5.08 -17.65
N TYR A 125 -0.68 5.01 -17.99
CA TYR A 125 -1.76 4.82 -17.00
C TYR A 125 -2.89 3.91 -17.49
N LYS A 126 -2.62 3.11 -18.52
CA LYS A 126 -3.52 2.05 -18.97
C LYS A 126 -3.22 0.78 -18.17
N PHE A 127 -3.71 0.75 -16.94
CA PHE A 127 -3.37 -0.27 -15.94
C PHE A 127 -3.70 -1.70 -16.38
N ASP A 128 -4.71 -1.87 -17.22
CA ASP A 128 -5.12 -3.14 -17.84
C ASP A 128 -4.09 -3.70 -18.83
N GLN A 129 -3.12 -2.88 -19.27
CA GLN A 129 -2.07 -3.27 -20.21
C GLN A 129 -0.77 -3.71 -19.52
N PHE A 130 -0.68 -3.58 -18.19
CA PHE A 130 0.52 -3.99 -17.45
C PHE A 130 0.59 -5.53 -17.37
N GLN A 131 1.72 -6.10 -17.81
CA GLN A 131 1.93 -7.55 -17.92
C GLN A 131 2.64 -8.15 -16.69
N GLN A 132 3.11 -7.31 -15.77
CA GLN A 132 3.99 -7.70 -14.67
C GLN A 132 3.27 -8.50 -13.56
N ASN A 133 1.95 -8.67 -13.61
CA ASN A 133 1.15 -9.29 -12.55
C ASN A 133 1.44 -8.69 -11.15
N ILE A 134 1.54 -7.36 -11.10
CA ILE A 134 1.76 -6.60 -9.87
C ILE A 134 0.46 -5.90 -9.49
N THR A 135 0.00 -6.17 -8.26
CA THR A 135 -1.24 -5.57 -7.74
C THR A 135 -0.96 -4.18 -7.18
N ILE A 136 -1.45 -3.15 -7.87
CA ILE A 136 -1.38 -1.76 -7.40
C ILE A 136 -2.48 -1.52 -6.37
N THR A 137 -2.10 -1.02 -5.21
CA THR A 137 -3.01 -0.81 -4.06
C THR A 137 -3.19 0.68 -3.71
N ILE A 138 -2.27 1.53 -4.17
CA ILE A 138 -2.24 2.96 -3.83
C ILE A 138 -1.94 3.75 -5.12
N ILE A 139 -2.69 4.81 -5.38
CA ILE A 139 -2.22 5.89 -6.26
C ILE A 139 -1.57 6.93 -5.36
N ASN A 140 -0.28 7.20 -5.55
CA ASN A 140 0.50 8.03 -4.64
C ASN A 140 0.12 9.51 -4.75
N ASP A 141 0.61 10.31 -3.80
CA ASP A 141 0.44 11.76 -3.77
C ASP A 141 0.87 12.39 -5.11
N LEU A 142 0.09 13.35 -5.60
CA LEU A 142 0.35 14.12 -6.81
C LEU A 142 0.54 13.29 -8.11
N CYS A 143 0.19 12.00 -8.11
CA CYS A 143 0.50 11.07 -9.21
C CYS A 143 0.05 11.56 -10.60
N PHE A 144 -1.17 12.11 -10.68
CA PHE A 144 -1.77 12.69 -11.88
C PHE A 144 -1.97 14.20 -11.80
N GLU A 145 -1.30 14.90 -10.89
CA GLU A 145 -1.49 16.35 -10.74
C GLU A 145 -1.25 17.10 -12.07
N TYR A 146 -2.13 18.05 -12.39
CA TYR A 146 -2.09 18.86 -13.62
C TYR A 146 -2.16 18.07 -14.94
N ARG A 147 -2.67 16.83 -14.93
CA ARG A 147 -2.91 16.07 -16.18
C ARG A 147 -4.16 16.60 -16.89
N THR A 148 -4.06 17.79 -17.47
CA THR A 148 -5.19 18.52 -18.09
C THR A 148 -5.80 17.80 -19.29
N SER A 149 -5.08 16.88 -19.94
CA SER A 149 -5.58 16.06 -21.05
C SER A 149 -6.13 14.69 -20.61
N LEU A 150 -6.14 14.37 -19.32
CA LEU A 150 -6.68 13.10 -18.81
C LEU A 150 -8.21 13.15 -18.84
N GLY A 151 -8.82 12.57 -19.86
CA GLY A 151 -10.29 12.54 -20.02
C GLY A 151 -10.99 11.47 -19.18
N GLU A 152 -10.51 10.24 -19.29
CA GLU A 152 -11.02 9.05 -18.59
C GLU A 152 -9.83 8.24 -18.06
N ILE A 153 -10.03 7.57 -16.93
CA ILE A 153 -9.04 6.65 -16.36
C ILE A 153 -9.74 5.43 -15.73
N ASN A 154 -9.30 4.25 -16.15
CA ASN A 154 -9.76 2.98 -15.58
C ASN A 154 -8.85 2.58 -14.42
N LEU A 155 -9.31 2.82 -13.20
CA LEU A 155 -8.53 2.53 -11.99
C LEU A 155 -8.44 1.01 -11.70
N PRO A 156 -7.31 0.52 -11.18
CA PRO A 156 -7.19 -0.87 -10.74
C PRO A 156 -8.23 -1.23 -9.68
N LYS A 157 -8.89 -2.38 -9.83
CA LYS A 157 -9.91 -2.87 -8.88
C LYS A 157 -9.36 -3.11 -7.47
N SER A 158 -8.05 -3.32 -7.35
CA SER A 158 -7.32 -3.58 -6.11
C SER A 158 -6.95 -2.32 -5.32
N LEU A 159 -7.26 -1.11 -5.82
CA LEU A 159 -6.93 0.11 -5.10
C LEU A 159 -7.68 0.21 -3.78
N ILE A 160 -6.92 0.59 -2.76
CA ILE A 160 -7.36 0.77 -1.38
C ILE A 160 -7.28 2.27 -1.01
N ARG A 161 -6.38 3.03 -1.65
CA ARG A 161 -6.15 4.45 -1.34
C ARG A 161 -5.83 5.30 -2.56
N LEU A 162 -6.37 6.51 -2.57
CA LEU A 162 -5.93 7.62 -3.41
C LEU A 162 -5.21 8.66 -2.55
N GLY A 163 -3.97 8.98 -2.91
CA GLY A 163 -3.08 9.89 -2.20
C GLY A 163 -3.48 11.36 -2.33
N LYS A 164 -2.81 12.20 -1.55
CA LYS A 164 -3.07 13.63 -1.47
C LYS A 164 -2.92 14.27 -2.86
N ALA A 165 -3.94 15.03 -3.27
CA ALA A 165 -3.97 15.76 -4.52
C ALA A 165 -3.63 14.91 -5.76
N CYS A 166 -3.84 13.60 -5.73
CA CYS A 166 -3.35 12.72 -6.79
C CYS A 166 -4.03 12.95 -8.15
N PHE A 167 -5.23 13.56 -8.20
CA PHE A 167 -5.88 14.04 -9.43
C PHE A 167 -6.11 15.57 -9.43
N SER A 168 -5.42 16.33 -8.57
CA SER A 168 -5.63 17.78 -8.50
C SER A 168 -5.31 18.45 -9.85
N ASN A 169 -6.16 19.38 -10.27
CA ASN A 169 -6.08 20.09 -11.55
C ASN A 169 -6.17 19.19 -12.80
N CYS A 170 -6.75 17.99 -12.69
CA CYS A 170 -7.13 17.17 -13.85
C CYS A 170 -8.37 17.73 -14.54
N ILE A 171 -8.26 18.92 -15.14
CA ILE A 171 -9.40 19.61 -15.77
C ILE A 171 -9.99 18.86 -16.97
N GLY A 172 -9.28 17.89 -17.55
CA GLY A 172 -9.82 17.05 -18.62
C GLY A 172 -10.78 15.97 -18.12
N LEU A 173 -10.73 15.63 -16.82
CA LEU A 173 -11.41 14.48 -16.25
C LEU A 173 -12.90 14.77 -16.14
N THR A 174 -13.72 14.06 -16.92
CA THR A 174 -15.18 14.27 -16.96
C THR A 174 -15.94 13.25 -16.11
N GLU A 175 -15.45 12.02 -16.06
CA GLU A 175 -16.01 10.92 -15.29
C GLU A 175 -14.90 10.12 -14.60
N LEU A 176 -15.21 9.60 -13.41
CA LEU A 176 -14.32 8.71 -12.69
C LEU A 176 -15.12 7.65 -11.92
N TYR A 177 -14.80 6.39 -12.18
CA TYR A 177 -15.36 5.25 -11.46
C TYR A 177 -14.38 4.79 -10.40
N LEU A 178 -14.74 4.96 -9.13
CA LEU A 178 -13.93 4.50 -8.01
C LEU A 178 -14.08 2.98 -7.81
N PRO A 179 -12.98 2.26 -7.54
CA PRO A 179 -13.03 0.82 -7.32
C PRO A 179 -13.74 0.48 -6.00
N GLN A 180 -14.44 -0.65 -5.96
CA GLN A 180 -15.36 -1.02 -4.88
C GLN A 180 -14.72 -1.04 -3.48
N HIS A 181 -13.44 -1.46 -3.40
CA HIS A 181 -12.71 -1.67 -2.14
C HIS A 181 -11.82 -0.48 -1.73
N ILE A 182 -12.03 0.68 -2.34
CA ILE A 182 -11.32 1.89 -1.91
C ILE A 182 -11.77 2.31 -0.51
N ILE A 183 -10.79 2.50 0.39
CA ILE A 183 -11.02 2.82 1.80
C ILE A 183 -10.80 4.31 2.07
N CYS A 184 -9.81 4.91 1.41
CA CYS A 184 -9.35 6.27 1.69
C CYS A 184 -9.16 7.11 0.43
N ILE A 185 -9.72 8.31 0.44
CA ILE A 185 -9.51 9.35 -0.57
C ILE A 185 -8.92 10.56 0.15
N ASP A 186 -7.66 10.89 -0.07
CA ASP A 186 -6.96 11.90 0.73
C ASP A 186 -7.29 13.35 0.34
N ASN A 187 -6.72 14.30 1.09
CA ASN A 187 -6.96 15.73 0.92
C ASN A 187 -6.69 16.18 -0.51
N ASN A 188 -7.53 17.09 -1.00
CA ASN A 188 -7.43 17.71 -2.33
C ASN A 188 -7.43 16.72 -3.50
N CYS A 189 -7.80 15.45 -3.31
CA CYS A 189 -7.64 14.39 -4.32
C CYS A 189 -8.16 14.80 -5.72
N PHE A 190 -9.31 15.47 -5.80
CA PHE A 190 -9.90 15.98 -7.04
C PHE A 190 -10.03 17.52 -7.05
N TYR A 191 -9.18 18.23 -6.30
CA TYR A 191 -9.19 19.69 -6.26
C TYR A 191 -9.07 20.27 -7.68
N ASN A 192 -9.97 21.19 -8.03
CA ASN A 192 -10.02 21.84 -9.34
C ASN A 192 -10.12 20.86 -10.54
N CYS A 193 -10.74 19.69 -10.36
CA CYS A 193 -11.25 18.88 -11.47
C CYS A 193 -12.53 19.51 -12.03
N SER A 194 -12.39 20.66 -12.68
CA SER A 194 -13.51 21.55 -13.04
C SER A 194 -14.52 20.95 -14.01
N ASN A 195 -14.13 19.96 -14.81
CA ASN A 195 -15.03 19.26 -15.74
C ASN A 195 -15.61 17.94 -15.20
N LEU A 196 -15.27 17.52 -13.99
CA LEU A 196 -15.80 16.28 -13.41
C LEU A 196 -17.30 16.44 -13.14
N ILE A 197 -18.14 15.65 -13.82
CA ILE A 197 -19.60 15.83 -13.82
C ILE A 197 -20.26 15.07 -12.66
N SER A 198 -19.78 13.85 -12.40
CA SER A 198 -20.31 13.00 -11.35
C SER A 198 -19.25 12.03 -10.83
N ILE A 199 -19.41 11.62 -9.58
CA ILE A 199 -18.60 10.59 -8.95
C ILE A 199 -19.45 9.77 -7.97
N SER A 200 -19.22 8.46 -7.97
CA SER A 200 -19.85 7.53 -7.04
C SER A 200 -18.83 7.07 -6.01
N ILE A 201 -19.16 7.28 -4.73
CA ILE A 201 -18.34 6.91 -3.57
C ILE A 201 -18.78 5.53 -3.08
N PRO A 202 -17.90 4.51 -3.14
CA PRO A 202 -18.20 3.16 -2.69
C PRO A 202 -18.50 3.07 -1.19
N SER A 203 -19.18 2.01 -0.76
CA SER A 203 -19.62 1.83 0.62
C SER A 203 -18.50 1.57 1.62
N GLU A 204 -17.31 1.15 1.16
CA GLU A 204 -16.15 0.86 2.01
C GLU A 204 -15.30 2.11 2.30
N VAL A 205 -15.62 3.26 1.69
CA VAL A 205 -14.90 4.51 1.94
C VAL A 205 -15.15 4.97 3.37
N THR A 206 -14.08 4.99 4.16
CA THR A 206 -14.11 5.43 5.56
C THR A 206 -13.54 6.84 5.75
N CYS A 207 -12.74 7.32 4.79
CA CYS A 207 -12.07 8.61 4.85
C CYS A 207 -12.16 9.34 3.51
N ILE A 208 -12.59 10.60 3.56
CA ILE A 208 -12.54 11.56 2.46
C ILE A 208 -11.88 12.83 3.01
N GLY A 209 -10.79 13.23 2.38
CA GLY A 209 -9.96 14.34 2.82
C GLY A 209 -10.61 15.71 2.63
N GLU A 210 -10.00 16.70 3.27
CA GLU A 210 -10.38 18.11 3.13
C GLU A 210 -10.24 18.58 1.68
N SER A 211 -11.16 19.45 1.25
CA SER A 211 -11.14 20.08 -0.09
C SER A 211 -11.03 19.11 -1.26
N CYS A 212 -11.42 17.85 -1.06
CA CYS A 212 -11.32 16.78 -2.04
C CYS A 212 -12.02 17.11 -3.37
N PHE A 213 -13.12 17.87 -3.33
CA PHE A 213 -13.92 18.26 -4.50
C PHE A 213 -14.05 19.79 -4.63
N GLU A 214 -13.18 20.54 -3.96
CA GLU A 214 -13.19 22.00 -4.08
C GLU A 214 -12.86 22.42 -5.52
N ASN A 215 -13.55 23.43 -6.04
CA ASN A 215 -13.42 23.92 -7.42
C ASN A 215 -13.79 22.89 -8.52
N CYS A 216 -14.50 21.81 -8.18
CA CYS A 216 -15.16 20.94 -9.17
C CYS A 216 -16.45 21.60 -9.70
N SER A 217 -16.33 22.69 -10.47
CA SER A 217 -17.47 23.53 -10.88
C SER A 217 -18.55 22.83 -11.70
N SER A 218 -18.22 21.76 -12.42
CA SER A 218 -19.20 20.96 -13.19
C SER A 218 -19.81 19.80 -12.41
N LEU A 219 -19.38 19.56 -11.17
CA LEU A 219 -19.81 18.41 -10.37
C LEU A 219 -21.25 18.63 -9.90
N LYS A 220 -22.19 17.96 -10.56
CA LYS A 220 -23.62 18.07 -10.26
C LYS A 220 -24.07 17.10 -9.18
N ARG A 221 -23.37 15.97 -9.03
CA ARG A 221 -23.82 14.87 -8.15
C ARG A 221 -22.65 14.06 -7.60
N VAL A 222 -22.66 13.87 -6.29
CA VAL A 222 -21.85 12.86 -5.60
C VAL A 222 -22.79 11.80 -5.02
N GLN A 223 -22.69 10.56 -5.50
CA GLN A 223 -23.49 9.44 -5.02
C GLN A 223 -22.75 8.68 -3.93
N PHE A 224 -23.45 8.22 -2.90
CA PHE A 224 -22.87 7.44 -1.81
C PHE A 224 -23.56 6.08 -1.71
N ASN A 225 -22.78 5.00 -1.80
CA ASN A 225 -23.34 3.64 -1.81
C ASN A 225 -23.66 3.08 -0.41
N ARG A 226 -23.43 3.84 0.69
CA ARG A 226 -24.14 3.77 1.98
C ARG A 226 -23.76 4.94 2.91
N LEU A 227 -24.45 5.09 4.05
CA LEU A 227 -24.23 6.09 5.11
C LEU A 227 -22.76 6.17 5.52
N ILE A 228 -22.01 7.12 4.96
CA ILE A 228 -20.73 7.49 5.57
C ILE A 228 -21.02 7.98 6.99
N LYS A 229 -20.16 7.65 7.96
CA LYS A 229 -20.23 8.22 9.32
C LYS A 229 -20.42 9.74 9.19
N LEU A 230 -21.45 10.27 9.86
CA LEU A 230 -21.95 11.66 9.81
C LEU A 230 -20.87 12.75 9.73
N PHE A 231 -19.69 12.51 10.30
CA PHE A 231 -18.54 13.43 10.27
C PHE A 231 -17.96 13.72 8.88
N SER A 232 -17.87 12.72 7.98
CA SER A 232 -17.31 12.94 6.64
C SER A 232 -18.32 13.63 5.71
N LEU A 233 -19.62 13.39 5.93
CA LEU A 233 -20.71 14.05 5.19
C LEU A 233 -20.72 15.57 5.41
N TYR A 234 -20.48 16.03 6.64
CA TYR A 234 -20.46 17.46 6.96
C TYR A 234 -19.33 18.23 6.27
N ARG A 235 -18.13 17.62 6.14
CA ARG A 235 -16.99 18.22 5.44
C ARG A 235 -17.20 18.29 3.92
N LEU A 236 -17.83 17.27 3.34
CA LEU A 236 -18.20 17.21 1.92
C LEU A 236 -19.23 18.27 1.54
N LEU A 237 -20.30 18.41 2.33
CA LEU A 237 -21.42 19.31 2.05
C LEU A 237 -21.04 20.80 2.10
N ARG A 238 -19.93 21.17 2.76
CA ARG A 238 -19.50 22.57 2.83
C ARG A 238 -18.96 23.09 1.49
N ASN A 239 -18.49 22.19 0.63
CA ASN A 239 -17.74 22.53 -0.59
C ASN A 239 -18.43 22.08 -1.89
N ILE A 240 -19.58 21.42 -1.80
CA ILE A 240 -20.35 20.97 -2.97
C ILE A 240 -21.76 21.52 -2.83
N SER A 241 -22.20 22.31 -3.80
CA SER A 241 -23.60 22.73 -3.97
C SER A 241 -24.44 21.51 -4.37
N ILE A 242 -24.66 20.59 -3.44
CA ILE A 242 -25.50 19.41 -3.64
C ILE A 242 -26.94 19.83 -3.38
N GLU A 243 -27.72 19.98 -4.44
CA GLU A 243 -29.18 19.86 -4.31
C GLU A 243 -29.48 18.48 -3.74
N LYS A 244 -29.97 18.45 -2.50
CA LYS A 244 -30.51 17.24 -1.87
C LYS A 244 -31.63 16.69 -2.74
N LEU A 245 -31.45 15.49 -3.29
CA LEU A 245 -32.53 14.62 -3.76
C LEU A 245 -32.36 13.25 -3.11
#